data_AF-A0A0F9PV13-F1
#
_entry.id   AF-A0A0F9PV13-F1
#
_cell.length_a   1.000
_cell.length_b   1.000
_cell.length_c   1.000
_cell.angle_alpha   90.00
_cell.angle_beta   90.00
_cell.angle_gamma   90.00
#
_symmetry.space_group_name_H-M   'P 1'
#
loop_
_entity.id
_entity.type
_entity.pdbx_description
1 polymer ?
#
loop_
_entity_poly.entity_id
_entity_poly.type
_entity_poly.pdbx_seq_one_letter_code
_entity_poly.pdbx_strand_id
1 'polypeptide(L)'
;MPINSQKKGKDYERHIAKLLSKAFNCNVRRTPCSGGLDIKGDLRNLSGPLENWVFECKKREKLNIWKSIAQVKRDAGHKNWAVIFSRNNEGCDYVTIDINDFIELVQGSGNGN
;
A
#
# COMPACT_ATOMS: atom_id res chain seq x y z
N MET A 1 19.27 16.43 13.98
CA MET A 1 18.02 17.03 13.47
C MET A 1 16.86 16.09 13.74
N PRO A 2 15.72 16.55 14.29
CA PRO A 2 14.57 15.69 14.49
C PRO A 2 14.10 15.13 13.13
N ILE A 3 13.89 13.81 13.05
CA ILE A 3 13.36 13.17 11.85
C ILE A 3 11.97 13.75 11.61
N ASN A 4 11.82 14.54 10.54
CA ASN A 4 10.52 15.06 10.13
C ASN A 4 9.61 13.88 9.76
N SER A 5 8.51 13.71 10.49
CA SER A 5 7.54 12.64 10.30
C SER A 5 7.02 12.57 8.85
N GLN A 6 6.92 13.71 8.16
CA GLN A 6 6.55 13.77 6.74
C GLN A 6 7.62 13.19 5.83
N LYS A 7 8.91 13.45 6.11
CA LYS A 7 10.02 12.90 5.32
C LYS A 7 10.04 11.38 5.46
N LYS A 8 9.91 10.88 6.69
CA LYS A 8 9.83 9.45 6.98
C LYS A 8 8.68 8.75 6.26
N GLY A 9 7.49 9.36 6.20
CA GLY A 9 6.35 8.84 5.43
C GLY A 9 6.68 8.73 3.94
N LYS A 10 7.17 9.82 3.34
CA LYS A 10 7.58 9.84 1.93
C LYS A 10 8.67 8.82 1.60
N ASP A 11 9.63 8.64 2.49
CA ASP A 11 10.71 7.67 2.32
C ASP A 11 10.17 6.23 2.38
N TYR A 12 9.21 5.97 3.26
CA TYR A 12 8.54 4.69 3.34
C TYR A 12 7.70 4.37 2.10
N GLU A 13 6.89 5.32 1.62
CA GLU A 13 6.12 5.16 0.38
C GLU A 13 7.03 4.84 -0.81
N ARG A 14 8.20 5.48 -0.91
CA ARG A 14 9.19 5.16 -1.96
C ARG A 14 9.80 3.77 -1.81
N HIS A 15 10.05 3.31 -0.58
CA HIS A 15 10.54 1.97 -0.31
C HIS A 15 9.53 0.91 -0.80
N ILE A 16 8.25 1.05 -0.43
CA ILE A 16 7.18 0.15 -0.86
C ILE A 16 7.00 0.20 -2.38
N ALA A 17 7.01 1.39 -2.99
CA ALA A 17 6.94 1.53 -4.44
C ALA A 17 8.06 0.75 -5.16
N LYS A 18 9.30 0.84 -4.66
CA LYS A 18 10.44 0.08 -5.21
C LYS A 18 10.28 -1.43 -5.03
N LEU A 19 9.81 -1.86 -3.85
CA LEU A 19 9.57 -3.27 -3.55
C LEU A 19 8.55 -3.87 -4.51
N LEU A 20 7.38 -3.22 -4.66
CA LEU A 20 6.32 -3.66 -5.57
C LEU A 20 6.76 -3.61 -7.04
N SER A 21 7.45 -2.54 -7.44
CA SER A 21 8.01 -2.40 -8.79
C SER A 21 8.90 -3.59 -9.16
N LYS A 22 9.79 -3.99 -8.23
CA LYS A 22 10.69 -5.12 -8.42
C LYS A 22 9.94 -6.46 -8.44
N ALA A 23 9.02 -6.66 -7.51
CA ALA A 23 8.29 -7.92 -7.37
C ALA A 23 7.38 -8.22 -8.57
N PHE A 24 6.73 -7.18 -9.11
CA PHE A 24 5.75 -7.31 -10.19
C PHE A 24 6.25 -6.80 -11.54
N ASN A 25 7.55 -6.53 -11.67
CA ASN A 25 8.19 -6.00 -12.88
C ASN A 25 7.43 -4.81 -13.51
N CYS A 26 7.06 -3.84 -12.69
CA CYS A 26 6.29 -2.65 -13.09
C CYS A 26 6.91 -1.34 -12.54
N ASN A 27 6.39 -0.18 -12.95
CA ASN A 27 6.93 1.14 -12.57
C ASN A 27 6.02 1.85 -11.56
N VAL A 28 5.93 1.30 -10.35
CA VAL A 28 5.15 1.90 -9.26
C VAL A 28 5.86 3.13 -8.72
N ARG A 29 5.10 4.21 -8.52
CA ARG A 29 5.60 5.47 -7.98
C ARG A 29 4.72 5.98 -6.86
N ARG A 30 5.27 6.85 -6.03
CA ARG A 30 4.51 7.59 -5.03
C ARG A 30 3.54 8.59 -5.68
N THR A 31 2.35 8.75 -5.12
CA THR A 31 1.39 9.77 -5.53
C THR A 31 1.80 11.13 -4.92
N PRO A 32 2.10 12.16 -5.74
CA PRO A 32 2.29 13.51 -5.23
C PRO A 32 0.92 14.08 -4.82
N CYS A 33 0.85 14.72 -3.65
CA CYS A 33 -0.36 15.42 -3.19
C CYS A 33 -1.65 14.57 -3.25
N SER A 34 -1.65 13.37 -2.66
CA SER A 34 -2.78 12.42 -2.66
C SER A 34 -4.13 12.96 -2.13
N GLY A 35 -4.15 14.14 -1.50
CA GLY A 35 -5.37 14.83 -1.06
C GLY A 35 -5.90 15.92 -2.01
N GLY A 36 -5.15 16.30 -3.05
CA GLY A 36 -5.48 17.45 -3.92
C GLY A 36 -5.62 17.14 -5.41
N LEU A 37 -5.47 15.88 -5.81
CA LEU A 37 -5.63 15.41 -7.19
C LEU A 37 -6.68 14.28 -7.23
N ASP A 38 -7.22 13.99 -8.43
CA ASP A 38 -8.12 12.84 -8.65
C ASP A 38 -7.42 11.48 -8.51
N ILE A 39 -6.09 11.46 -8.38
CA ILE A 39 -5.30 10.25 -8.14
C ILE A 39 -5.37 9.91 -6.65
N LYS A 40 -6.10 8.83 -6.33
CA LYS A 40 -6.30 8.33 -4.95
C LYS A 40 -5.22 7.34 -4.53
N GLY A 41 -4.98 7.24 -3.21
CA GLY A 41 -3.97 6.38 -2.60
C GLY A 41 -2.54 6.92 -2.63
N ASP A 42 -1.64 6.24 -1.91
CA ASP A 42 -0.25 6.65 -1.73
C ASP A 42 0.67 6.26 -2.89
N LEU A 43 0.25 5.29 -3.71
CA LEU A 43 0.98 4.76 -4.86
C LEU A 43 0.19 4.94 -6.17
N ARG A 44 0.90 5.08 -7.28
CA ARG A 44 0.38 5.25 -8.64
C ARG A 44 1.21 4.50 -9.67
N ASN A 45 0.76 4.53 -10.93
CA ASN A 45 1.36 3.84 -12.07
C ASN A 45 1.38 2.31 -11.84
N LEU A 46 0.27 1.80 -11.29
CA LEU A 46 0.06 0.39 -11.07
C LEU A 46 -0.34 -0.26 -12.39
N SER A 47 0.23 -1.41 -12.70
CA SER A 47 -0.03 -2.16 -13.93
C SER A 47 0.02 -3.66 -13.66
N GLY A 48 -0.60 -4.44 -14.54
CA GLY A 48 -0.64 -5.90 -14.37
C GLY A 48 -1.40 -6.28 -13.10
N PRO A 49 -0.87 -7.18 -12.25
CA PRO A 49 -1.57 -7.63 -11.03
C PRO A 49 -1.97 -6.52 -10.05
N LEU A 50 -1.37 -5.33 -10.15
CA LEU A 50 -1.62 -4.21 -9.23
C LEU A 50 -2.64 -3.18 -9.76
N GLU A 51 -3.07 -3.27 -11.03
CA GLU A 51 -3.88 -2.23 -11.68
C GLU A 51 -5.21 -1.92 -10.95
N ASN A 52 -5.80 -2.97 -10.36
CA ASN A 52 -7.05 -2.90 -9.62
C ASN A 52 -6.87 -2.68 -8.11
N TRP A 53 -5.68 -2.29 -7.66
CA TRP A 53 -5.39 -2.08 -6.24
C TRP A 53 -5.21 -0.59 -5.89
N VAL A 54 -5.59 -0.23 -4.67
CA VAL A 54 -5.29 1.05 -4.04
C VAL A 54 -4.55 0.81 -2.73
N PHE A 55 -3.44 1.52 -2.54
CA PHE A 55 -2.53 1.29 -1.42
C PHE A 55 -2.49 2.49 -0.48
N GLU A 56 -2.48 2.20 0.82
CA GLU A 56 -2.20 3.15 1.89
C GLU A 56 -0.96 2.69 2.67
N CYS A 57 0.04 3.56 2.86
CA CYS A 57 1.32 3.25 3.47
C CYS A 57 1.46 3.92 4.85
N LYS A 58 1.80 3.15 5.90
CA LYS A 58 1.96 3.68 7.27
C LYS A 58 3.23 3.18 7.95
N LYS A 59 4.13 4.10 8.35
CA LYS A 59 5.32 3.77 9.16
C LYS A 59 5.36 4.48 10.51
N ARG A 60 4.90 3.81 11.57
CA ARG A 60 4.65 4.44 12.89
C ARG A 60 4.77 3.40 14.01
N GLU A 61 5.14 3.83 15.23
CA GLU A 61 5.14 2.94 16.41
C GLU A 61 3.74 2.42 16.76
N LYS A 62 2.74 3.30 16.65
CA LYS A 62 1.35 2.99 16.94
C LYS A 62 0.53 3.29 15.69
N LEU A 63 -0.19 2.29 15.21
CA LEU A 63 -1.07 2.39 14.05
C LEU A 63 -2.52 2.22 14.50
N ASN A 64 -3.37 3.20 14.19
CA ASN A 64 -4.81 2.98 14.20
C ASN A 64 -5.19 2.35 12.85
N ILE A 65 -5.29 1.02 12.84
CA ILE A 65 -5.53 0.27 11.62
C ILE A 65 -6.91 0.56 11.05
N TRP A 66 -7.94 0.67 11.90
CA TRP A 66 -9.32 0.96 11.49
C TRP A 66 -9.45 2.29 10.74
N LYS A 67 -8.76 3.34 11.20
CA LYS A 67 -8.73 4.63 10.51
C LYS A 67 -8.09 4.51 9.13
N SER A 68 -7.04 3.69 9.02
CA SER A 68 -6.30 3.49 7.76
C SER A 68 -7.12 2.67 6.76
N ILE A 69 -7.81 1.62 7.24
CA ILE A 69 -8.77 0.83 6.44
C ILE A 69 -9.91 1.73 5.94
N ALA A 70 -10.52 2.55 6.80
CA ALA A 70 -11.60 3.44 6.39
C ALA A 70 -11.15 4.49 5.35
N GLN A 71 -9.90 4.98 5.46
CA GLN A 71 -9.30 5.89 4.50
C GLN A 71 -9.13 5.20 3.14
N VAL A 72 -8.45 4.04 3.11
CA VAL A 72 -8.16 3.36 1.85
C VAL A 72 -9.42 2.82 1.17
N LYS A 73 -10.42 2.33 1.93
CA LYS A 73 -11.72 1.91 1.37
C LYS A 73 -12.44 3.05 0.67
N ARG A 74 -12.41 4.26 1.25
CA ARG A 74 -13.01 5.45 0.63
C ARG A 74 -12.29 5.82 -0.67
N ASP A 75 -10.96 5.73 -0.66
CA ASP A 75 -10.12 6.05 -1.82
C ASP A 75 -10.22 5.01 -2.93
N ALA A 76 -10.43 3.73 -2.58
CA ALA A 76 -10.52 2.62 -3.52
C ALA A 76 -11.86 2.55 -4.27
N GLY A 77 -12.96 2.95 -3.64
CA GLY A 77 -14.30 2.80 -4.22
C GLY A 77 -14.61 1.33 -4.47
N HIS A 78 -14.66 0.92 -5.74
CA HIS A 78 -14.90 -0.47 -6.16
C HIS A 78 -13.62 -1.30 -6.39
N LYS A 79 -12.43 -0.68 -6.25
CA LYS A 79 -11.15 -1.37 -6.41
C LYS A 79 -10.76 -2.15 -5.15
N ASN A 80 -9.85 -3.11 -5.32
CA ASN A 80 -9.21 -3.80 -4.19
C ASN A 80 -8.34 -2.80 -3.42
N TRP A 81 -8.15 -3.04 -2.13
CA TRP A 81 -7.42 -2.13 -1.27
C TRP A 81 -6.46 -2.87 -0.34
N ALA A 82 -5.34 -2.24 -0.05
CA ALA A 82 -4.38 -2.76 0.90
C ALA A 82 -3.79 -1.64 1.77
N VAL A 83 -3.64 -1.92 3.06
CA VAL A 83 -2.83 -1.07 3.95
C VAL A 83 -1.51 -1.77 4.20
N ILE A 84 -0.42 -1.14 3.77
CA ILE A 84 0.95 -1.63 3.97
C ILE A 84 1.58 -0.83 5.11
N PHE A 85 2.12 -1.53 6.10
CA PHE A 85 2.62 -0.87 7.30
C PHE A 85 3.81 -1.56 7.94
N SER A 86 4.55 -0.77 8.72
CA SER A 86 5.73 -1.23 9.47
C SER A 86 5.89 -0.40 10.74
N ARG A 87 6.29 -1.05 11.84
CA ARG A 87 6.71 -0.34 13.05
C ARG A 87 8.10 0.26 12.84
N ASN A 88 8.49 1.26 13.64
CA ASN A 88 9.81 1.86 13.41
C ASN A 88 10.89 0.86 13.82
N ASN A 89 11.93 0.79 13.01
CA ASN A 89 13.10 -0.06 13.24
C ASN A 89 12.79 -1.57 13.36
N GLU A 90 11.60 -2.02 12.92
CA GLU A 90 11.22 -3.43 12.97
C GLU A 90 11.89 -4.26 11.87
N GLY A 91 12.16 -3.65 10.71
CA GLY A 91 12.80 -4.32 9.58
C GLY A 91 11.85 -5.17 8.73
N CYS A 92 10.62 -5.40 9.19
CA CYS A 92 9.57 -6.10 8.45
C CYS A 92 8.47 -5.14 7.97
N ASP A 93 7.87 -5.50 6.83
CA ASP A 93 6.70 -4.85 6.25
C ASP A 93 5.52 -5.82 6.27
N TYR A 94 4.37 -5.36 6.74
CA TYR A 94 3.13 -6.13 6.80
C TYR A 94 2.09 -5.52 5.88
N VAL A 95 1.10 -6.33 5.50
CA VAL A 95 -0.04 -5.90 4.69
C VAL A 95 -1.33 -6.41 5.32
N THR A 96 -2.39 -5.62 5.22
CA THR A 96 -3.76 -6.06 5.45
C THR A 96 -4.62 -5.76 4.23
N ILE A 97 -5.53 -6.69 3.94
CA ILE A 97 -6.46 -6.72 2.81
C ILE A 97 -7.82 -7.24 3.32
N ASP A 98 -8.85 -7.24 2.48
CA ASP A 98 -10.11 -7.91 2.81
C ASP A 98 -9.91 -9.42 2.96
N ILE A 99 -10.69 -10.06 3.82
CA ILE A 99 -10.56 -11.50 4.04
C ILE A 99 -10.94 -12.28 2.77
N ASN A 100 -11.86 -11.78 1.96
CA ASN A 100 -12.23 -12.43 0.71
C ASN A 100 -11.08 -12.35 -0.31
N ASP A 101 -10.43 -11.19 -0.43
CA ASP A 101 -9.22 -11.03 -1.25
C ASP A 101 -8.13 -12.02 -0.82
N PHE A 102 -7.94 -12.20 0.49
CA PHE A 102 -6.98 -13.17 1.01
C PHE A 102 -7.34 -14.61 0.64
N ILE A 103 -8.60 -15.01 0.80
CA ILE A 103 -9.08 -16.35 0.43
C ILE A 103 -8.86 -16.61 -1.07
N GLU A 104 -9.24 -15.65 -1.92
CA GLU A 104 -9.06 -15.75 -3.37
C GLU A 104 -7.58 -15.91 -3.75
N LEU A 105 -6.69 -15.14 -3.13
CA LEU A 105 -5.24 -15.25 -3.36
C LEU A 105 -4.71 -16.64 -2.99
N VAL A 106 -5.11 -17.18 -1.83
CA VAL A 106 -4.66 -18.50 -1.37
C VAL A 106 -5.20 -19.63 -2.26
N GLN A 107 -6.46 -19.54 -2.69
CA GLN A 107 -7.08 -20.52 -3.58
C GLN A 107 -6.50 -20.46 -4.99
N GLY A 108 -6.31 -19.24 -5.54
CA GLY A 108 -5.71 -19.03 -6.85
C GLY A 108 -4.26 -19.49 -6.94
N SER A 109 -3.52 -19.45 -5.82
CA SER A 109 -2.14 -19.96 -5.72
C SER A 109 -2.05 -21.50 -5.75
N GLY A 110 -3.17 -22.22 -5.58
CA GLY A 110 -3.24 -23.68 -5.62
C GLY A 110 -3.56 -24.29 -6.99
N ASN A 111 -3.89 -23.47 -7.99
CA ASN A 111 -4.30 -23.92 -9.33
C ASN A 111 -3.22 -23.74 -10.42
N GLY A 112 -1.96 -23.59 -10.03
CA GLY A 112 -0.83 -23.63 -10.96
C GLY A 112 -0.43 -25.06 -11.31
N ASN A 113 -0.92 -25.56 -12.46
CA ASN A 113 -0.22 -26.58 -13.25
C ASN A 113 1.00 -25.95 -13.94
#